data_AF-A0A960A5G7-F1
#
_entry.id   AF-A0A960A5G7-F1
#
_cell.length_a   1.000
_cell.length_b   1.000
_cell.length_c   1.000
_cell.angle_alpha   90.00
_cell.angle_beta   90.00
_cell.angle_gamma   90.00
#
_symmetry.space_group_name_H-M   'P 1'
#
loop_
_entity.id
_entity.type
_entity.pdbx_description
1 polymer ?
#
loop_
_entity_poly.entity_id
_entity_poly.type
_entity_poly.pdbx_seq_one_letter_code
_entity_poly.pdbx_strand_id
1 'polypeptide(L)' 'MRYLAGVRTALIGKAEGLSESDARSPRTATGTNLAGLIKHCAMIEHGYLVECLGQPSPLALPCRTRASESAAGSRHRARP' A
#
# COMPACT_ATOMS: atom_id res chain seq x y z
N MET A 1 -11.53 2.92 -11.86
CA MET A 1 -10.77 4.06 -11.27
C MET A 1 -9.75 4.63 -12.27
N ARG A 2 -10.18 5.47 -13.22
CA ARG A 2 -9.29 5.96 -14.32
C ARG A 2 -8.23 6.97 -13.85
N TYR A 3 -8.55 7.77 -12.82
CA TYR A 3 -7.64 8.76 -12.26
C TYR A 3 -6.40 8.12 -11.59
N LEU A 4 -6.61 7.24 -10.61
CA LEU A 4 -5.50 6.56 -9.90
C LEU A 4 -4.64 5.71 -10.84
N ALA A 5 -5.26 5.05 -11.81
CA ALA A 5 -4.53 4.32 -12.84
C ALA A 5 -3.61 5.24 -13.66
N GLY A 6 -4.10 6.42 -14.08
CA GLY A 6 -3.29 7.41 -14.79
C GLY A 6 -2.12 7.94 -13.98
N VAL A 7 -2.34 8.26 -12.69
CA VAL A 7 -1.27 8.71 -11.78
C VAL A 7 -0.20 7.63 -11.62
N ARG A 8 -0.61 6.37 -11.41
CA ARG A 8 0.32 5.24 -11.30
C ARG A 8 1.15 5.06 -12.57
N THR A 9 0.52 5.07 -13.75
CA THR A 9 1.24 4.99 -15.03
C THR A 9 2.24 6.13 -15.18
N ALA A 10 1.88 7.36 -14.79
CA ALA A 10 2.80 8.49 -14.85
C ALA A 10 3.99 8.37 -13.89
N LEU A 11 3.81 7.79 -12.69
CA LEU A 11 4.91 7.53 -11.76
C LEU A 11 5.84 6.42 -12.25
N ILE A 12 5.27 5.33 -12.78
CA ILE A 12 6.05 4.23 -13.36
C ILE A 12 6.85 4.71 -14.57
N GLY A 13 6.23 5.46 -15.48
CA GLY A 13 6.92 6.01 -16.65
C GLY A 13 8.07 6.96 -16.30
N LYS A 14 8.05 7.62 -15.13
CA LYS A 14 9.19 8.42 -14.64
C LYS A 14 10.34 7.58 -14.11
N ALA A 15 10.06 6.33 -13.72
CA ALA A 15 11.06 5.39 -13.21
C ALA A 15 11.65 4.52 -14.32
N GLU A 16 10.98 4.42 -15.47
CA GLU A 16 11.47 3.70 -16.63
C GLU A 16 12.83 4.26 -17.09
N GLY A 17 13.81 3.36 -17.23
CA GLY A 17 15.18 3.71 -17.63
C GLY A 17 16.11 4.15 -16.48
N LEU A 18 15.62 4.30 -15.24
CA LEU A 18 16.47 4.57 -14.08
C LEU A 18 17.03 3.29 -13.47
N SER A 19 18.25 3.37 -12.94
CA SER A 19 18.77 2.33 -12.05
C SER A 19 18.04 2.36 -10.70
N GLU A 20 18.07 1.24 -9.97
CA GLU A 20 17.47 1.19 -8.63
C GLU A 20 18.10 2.20 -7.66
N SER A 21 19.42 2.44 -7.80
CA SER A 21 20.12 3.44 -7.01
C SER A 21 19.61 4.85 -7.34
N ASP A 22 19.48 5.19 -8.62
CA ASP A 22 19.01 6.51 -9.06
C ASP A 22 17.56 6.80 -8.67
N ALA A 23 16.72 5.76 -8.66
CA ALA A 23 15.34 5.86 -8.19
C ALA A 23 15.25 6.09 -6.67
N ARG A 24 16.22 5.60 -5.89
CA ARG A 24 16.29 5.76 -4.43
C ARG A 24 17.05 7.01 -3.98
N SER A 25 17.89 7.59 -4.83
CA SER A 25 18.62 8.82 -4.54
C SER A 25 17.66 9.99 -4.24
N PRO A 26 17.83 10.70 -3.11
CA PRO A 26 17.08 11.92 -2.81
C PRO A 26 17.19 12.97 -3.92
N ARG A 27 16.06 13.53 -4.33
CA ARG A 27 15.97 14.62 -5.31
C ARG A 27 15.62 15.97 -4.67
N THR A 28 15.38 15.98 -3.36
CA THR A 28 15.09 17.18 -2.56
C THR A 28 15.85 17.13 -1.23
N ALA A 29 16.05 18.29 -0.60
CA ALA A 29 16.66 18.40 0.73
C ALA A 29 15.85 17.66 1.82
N THR A 30 14.55 17.49 1.62
CA THR A 30 13.67 16.73 2.51
C THR A 30 13.77 15.21 2.33
N GLY A 31 14.64 14.73 1.45
CA GLY A 31 14.85 13.29 1.24
C GLY A 31 13.86 12.64 0.27
N THR A 32 13.03 13.40 -0.43
CA THR A 32 12.05 12.83 -1.37
C THR A 32 12.76 12.18 -2.55
N ASN A 33 12.42 10.93 -2.85
CA ASN A 33 12.93 10.17 -3.99
C ASN A 33 11.78 9.45 -4.71
N LEU A 34 12.02 9.03 -5.95
CA LEU A 34 10.99 8.47 -6.83
C LEU A 34 10.50 7.10 -6.34
N ALA A 35 11.43 6.24 -5.89
CA ALA A 35 11.09 4.94 -5.34
C ALA A 35 10.18 5.05 -4.10
N GLY A 36 10.43 6.03 -3.25
CA GLY A 36 9.64 6.34 -2.06
C GLY A 36 8.23 6.82 -2.41
N LEU A 37 8.09 7.67 -3.44
CA LEU A 37 6.78 8.12 -3.94
C LEU A 37 5.95 6.95 -4.49
N ILE A 38 6.56 6.08 -5.31
CA ILE A 38 5.89 4.88 -5.84
C ILE A 38 5.42 3.99 -4.69
N LYS A 39 6.30 3.70 -3.72
CA LYS A 39 5.97 2.90 -2.54
C LYS A 39 4.83 3.53 -1.73
N HIS A 40 4.87 4.84 -1.50
CA HIS A 40 3.85 5.54 -0.74
C HIS A 40 2.48 5.45 -1.41
N CYS A 41 2.38 5.79 -2.70
CA CYS A 41 1.13 5.72 -3.45
C CYS A 41 0.57 4.30 -3.49
N ALA A 42 1.41 3.30 -3.80
CA ALA A 42 0.98 1.90 -3.82
C ALA A 42 0.41 1.45 -2.47
N MET A 43 1.03 1.86 -1.37
CA MET A 43 0.58 1.50 -0.03
C MET A 43 -0.73 2.19 0.37
N ILE A 44 -0.92 3.47 0.00
CA ILE A 44 -2.15 4.21 0.27
C ILE A 44 -3.31 3.67 -0.57
N GLU A 45 -3.10 3.47 -1.88
CA GLU A 45 -4.10 2.91 -2.78
C GLU A 45 -4.54 1.53 -2.31
N HIS A 46 -3.58 0.66 -1.99
CA HIS A 46 -3.87 -0.67 -1.49
C HIS A 46 -4.63 -0.63 -0.15
N GLY A 47 -4.15 0.13 0.83
CA GLY A 47 -4.81 0.24 2.14
C GLY A 47 -6.26 0.73 2.01
N TYR A 48 -6.48 1.81 1.27
CA TYR A 48 -7.82 2.37 1.09
C TYR A 48 -8.75 1.41 0.36
N LEU A 49 -8.30 0.78 -0.72
CA LEU A 49 -9.16 -0.13 -1.50
C LEU A 49 -9.48 -1.41 -0.73
N VAL A 50 -8.52 -2.00 -0.02
CA VAL A 50 -8.73 -3.18 0.81
C VAL A 50 -9.69 -2.87 1.95
N GLU A 51 -9.44 -1.78 2.70
CA GLU A 51 -10.29 -1.37 3.83
C GLU A 51 -11.71 -1.00 3.38
N CYS A 52 -11.86 -0.18 2.33
CA CYS A 52 -13.17 0.28 1.87
C CYS A 52 -13.99 -0.81 1.18
N LEU A 53 -13.35 -1.77 0.52
CA LEU A 53 -14.05 -2.87 -0.16
C LEU A 53 -14.24 -4.10 0.75
N GLY A 54 -13.74 -4.06 1.98
CA GLY A 54 -13.83 -5.16 2.94
C GLY A 54 -13.15 -6.46 2.46
N GLN A 55 -12.20 -6.34 1.53
CA GLN A 55 -11.49 -7.49 0.98
C GLN A 55 -10.22 -7.76 1.81
N PRO A 56 -9.84 -9.03 2.03
CA PRO A 56 -8.56 -9.33 2.66
C PRO A 56 -7.40 -8.98 1.72
N SER A 57 -6.34 -8.40 2.27
CA SER A 57 -5.10 -8.15 1.54
C SER A 57 -4.35 -9.45 1.27
N PRO A 58 -3.92 -9.74 0.03
CA PRO A 58 -3.00 -10.85 -0.25
C PRO A 58 -1.54 -10.51 0.10
N LEU A 59 -1.23 -9.23 0.39
CA LEU A 59 0.11 -8.75 0.68
C LEU A 59 0.31 -8.52 2.18
N ALA A 60 1.40 -9.05 2.73
CA ALA A 60 1.87 -8.73 4.08
C ALA A 60 2.66 -7.41 4.05
N LEU A 61 1.95 -6.28 4.15
CA LEU A 61 2.58 -4.97 4.08
C LEU A 61 3.27 -4.58 5.41
N PRO A 62 4.49 -4.00 5.39
CA PRO A 62 5.31 -3.79 6.59
C PRO A 62 4.71 -2.89 7.69
N CYS A 63 3.74 -2.02 7.36
CA CYS A 63 3.08 -1.14 8.32
C CYS A 63 1.76 -0.61 7.74
N ARG A 64 0.72 -1.44 7.76
CA ARG A 64 -0.70 -1.03 7.68
C ARG A 64 -1.71 -2.17 7.88
N THR A 65 -1.33 -3.28 8.51
CA THR A 65 -2.33 -4.25 8.96
C THR A 65 -2.96 -3.64 10.21
N ARG A 66 -4.13 -3.01 10.07
CA ARG A 66 -5.05 -3.02 11.22
C ARG A 66 -5.42 -4.48 11.30
N ALA A 67 -5.02 -5.17 12.38
CA ALA A 67 -5.48 -6.51 12.62
C ALA A 67 -7.01 -6.47 12.52
N SER A 68 -7.58 -6.93 11.39
CA SER A 68 -8.98 -7.28 11.36
C SER A 68 -9.03 -8.49 12.26
N GLU A 69 -9.38 -8.25 13.52
CA GLU A 69 -9.68 -9.32 14.47
C GLU A 69 -10.59 -10.29 13.74
N SER A 70 -10.04 -11.48 13.59
CA SER A 70 -10.72 -12.69 13.18
C SER A 70 -12.14 -12.66 13.75
N ALA A 71 -13.12 -12.95 12.89
CA ALA A 71 -14.43 -13.39 13.33
C ALA A 71 -14.24 -14.60 14.26
N ALA A 72 -14.05 -14.33 15.55
CA ALA A 72 -14.10 -15.30 16.61
C ALA A 72 -15.57 -15.68 16.72
N GLY A 73 -15.95 -16.72 15.97
CA GLY A 73 -17.24 -17.35 16.07
C GLY A 73 -17.61 -17.51 17.53
N SER A 74 -18.73 -16.89 17.90
CA SER A 74 -19.41 -17.04 19.17
C SER A 74 -19.61 -18.53 19.46
N ARG A 75 -18.74 -19.11 20.27
CA ARG A 75 -19.09 -20.32 21.02
C ARG A 75 -19.47 -19.89 22.41
N HIS A 76 -20.75 -19.55 22.53
CA HIS A 76 -21.52 -19.58 23.76
C HIS A 76 -21.26 -20.93 24.45
N ARG A 77 -20.29 -20.96 25.37
CA ARG A 77 -20.12 -22.07 26.31
C ARG A 77 -20.85 -21.66 27.58
N ALA A 78 -22.16 -21.87 27.59
CA ALA A 78 -22.89 -22.06 28.84
C ALA A 78 -22.21 -23.22 29.59
N ARG A 79 -21.78 -22.98 30.82
CA ARG A 79 -21.40 -24.01 31.78
C ARG A 79 -22.54 -24.16 32.79
N PRO A 80 -22.99 -25.39 33.10
CA PRO A 80 -23.83 -25.64 34.27
C PRO A 80 -23.04 -25.45 35.57
#